data_AF-A0A967Y007-F1
#
_entry.id   AF-A0A967Y007-F1
#
_cell.length_a   1.000
_cell.length_b   1.000
_cell.length_c   1.000
_cell.angle_alpha   90.00
_cell.angle_beta   90.00
_cell.angle_gamma   90.00
#
_symmetry.space_group_name_H-M   'P 1'
#
loop_
_entity.id
_entity.type
_entity.pdbx_description
1 polymer ?
#
loop_
_entity_poly.entity_id
_entity_poly.type
_entity_poly.pdbx_seq_one_letter_code
_entity_poly.pdbx_strand_id
1 'polypeptide(L)' 'MQRILLVLPSTTYRTHAFMSAAQKMDIDLVVASDHRQAMAELVPDTTLALNFRQPEAAAEKAKHFAQR' A
#
# COMPACT_ATOMS: atom_id res chain seq x y z
N MET A 1 17.37 -0.69 -1.15
CA MET A 1 16.25 -0.07 -0.40
C MET A 1 15.27 -1.16 -0.02
N GLN A 2 14.80 -1.19 1.23
CA GLN A 2 13.77 -2.15 1.63
C GLN A 2 12.40 -1.63 1.17
N ARG A 3 11.57 -2.51 0.61
CA ARG A 3 10.20 -2.18 0.17
C ARG A 3 9.19 -2.91 1.05
N ILE A 4 8.20 -2.19 1.55
CA ILE A 4 7.18 -2.73 2.45
C ILE A 4 5.79 -2.44 1.88
N LEU A 5 4.92 -3.45 1.89
CA LEU A 5 3.50 -3.29 1.61
C LEU A 5 2.74 -3.18 2.94
N LEU A 6 2.11 -2.03 3.17
CA LEU A 6 1.27 -1.78 4.33
C LEU A 6 -0.20 -1.93 3.95
N VAL A 7 -0.85 -2.95 4.50
CA VAL A 7 -2.27 -3.24 4.25
C VAL A 7 -3.13 -2.48 5.26
N LEU A 8 -3.93 -1.52 4.79
CA LEU A 8 -4.79 -0.67 5.61
C LEU A 8 -6.21 -0.58 5.04
N PRO A 9 -7.25 -0.75 5.87
CA PRO A 9 -8.60 -0.38 5.48
C PRO A 9 -8.70 1.11 5.14
N SER A 10 -9.58 1.45 4.20
CA SER A 10 -9.83 2.85 3.76
C SER A 10 -10.34 3.75 4.90
N THR A 11 -10.82 3.18 6.00
CA THR A 11 -11.36 3.89 7.17
C THR A 11 -10.30 4.31 8.19
N THR A 12 -9.02 3.99 7.98
CA THR A 12 -7.95 4.32 8.94
C THR A 12 -7.30 5.68 8.70
N TYR A 13 -7.35 6.57 9.70
CA TYR A 13 -6.68 7.89 9.70
C TYR A 13 -5.16 7.84 9.93
N ARG A 14 -4.58 6.65 10.14
CA ARG A 14 -3.17 6.50 10.61
C ARG A 14 -2.11 6.44 9.51
N THR A 15 -2.48 6.44 8.24
CA THR A 15 -1.56 6.27 7.10
C THR A 15 -0.40 7.27 7.12
N HIS A 16 -0.66 8.53 7.50
CA HIS A 16 0.34 9.59 7.51
C HIS A 16 1.54 9.29 8.43
N ALA A 17 1.30 8.73 9.62
CA ALA A 17 2.38 8.43 10.57
C ALA A 17 3.35 7.37 10.02
N PHE A 18 2.82 6.36 9.33
CA PHE A 18 3.64 5.31 8.71
C PHE A 18 4.41 5.83 7.50
N MET A 19 3.80 6.68 6.66
CA MET A 19 4.50 7.32 5.54
C MET A 19 5.67 8.18 6.03
N SER A 20 5.46 9.00 7.06
CA SER A 20 6.52 9.81 7.65
C SER A 20 7.66 8.96 8.25
N ALA A 21 7.34 7.81 8.85
CA ALA A 21 8.35 6.89 9.38
C ALA A 21 9.16 6.24 8.25
N ALA A 22 8.49 5.75 7.20
CA ALA A 22 9.16 5.14 6.05
C ALA A 22 10.09 6.13 5.33
N GLN A 23 9.66 7.38 5.16
CA GLN A 23 10.50 8.44 4.60
C GLN A 23 11.77 8.68 5.44
N LYS A 24 11.65 8.72 6.78
CA LYS A 24 12.81 8.88 7.67
C LYS A 24 13.76 7.68 7.66
N MET A 25 13.25 6.50 7.31
CA MET A 25 14.00 5.24 7.26
C MET A 25 14.49 4.89 5.85
N ASP A 26 14.24 5.74 4.84
CA ASP A 26 14.54 5.47 3.43
C ASP A 26 13.95 4.14 2.93
N ILE A 27 12.73 3.84 3.39
CA ILE A 27 11.95 2.66 3.01
C ILE A 27 10.95 3.05 1.92
N ASP A 28 10.90 2.24 0.87
CA ASP A 28 9.88 2.35 -0.17
C ASP A 28 8.56 1.74 0.35
N LEU A 29 7.63 2.61 0.75
CA LEU A 29 6.36 2.21 1.34
C LEU A 29 5.24 2.23 0.30
N VAL A 30 4.60 1.08 0.14
CA VAL A 30 3.42 0.91 -0.71
C VAL A 30 2.22 0.68 0.19
N VAL A 31 1.11 1.37 -0.07
CA VAL A 31 -0.12 1.23 0.73
C VAL A 31 -1.14 0.41 -0.05
N ALA A 32 -1.58 -0.70 0.53
CA ALA A 32 -2.69 -1.49 0.02
C ALA A 32 -4.00 -1.18 0.75
N SER A 33 -5.09 -1.00 0.01
CA SER A 33 -6.42 -0.68 0.56
C SER A 33 -7.55 -1.36 -0.18
N ASP A 34 -8.70 -1.52 0.49
CA ASP A 34 -9.94 -2.10 -0.05
C ASP A 34 -10.63 -1.24 -1.12
N HIS A 35 -10.35 0.05 -1.14
CA HIS A 35 -10.76 0.98 -2.19
C HIS A 35 -9.55 1.70 -2.78
N ARG A 36 -9.67 2.27 -3.99
CA ARG A 36 -8.65 3.20 -4.51
C ARG A 36 -8.57 4.38 -3.54
N GLN A 37 -7.45 4.53 -2.85
CA GLN A 37 -7.21 5.70 -2.02
C GLN A 37 -7.19 6.94 -2.91
N ALA A 38 -7.89 8.00 -2.49
CA ALA A 38 -7.86 9.31 -3.15
C ALA A 38 -6.42 9.88 -3.23
N MET A 39 -5.50 9.38 -2.39
CA MET A 39 -4.08 9.74 -2.39
C MET A 39 -3.28 9.13 -3.56
N ALA A 40 -3.86 8.25 -4.38
CA ALA A 40 -3.22 7.71 -5.57
C ALA A 40 -2.84 8.79 -6.60
N GLU A 41 -3.45 9.98 -6.51
CA GLU A 41 -3.12 11.13 -7.35
C GLU A 41 -1.83 11.84 -6.92
N LEU A 42 -1.38 11.66 -5.68
CA LEU A 42 -0.20 12.37 -5.15
C LEU A 42 1.12 11.67 -5.44
N VAL A 43 1.14 10.34 -5.61
CA VAL A 43 2.35 9.60 -5.98
C VAL A 43 2.01 8.35 -6.82
N PRO A 44 2.32 8.33 -8.12
CA PRO A 44 2.18 7.14 -8.97
C PRO A 44 2.96 5.96 -8.37
N ASP A 45 2.45 4.73 -8.55
CA ASP A 45 3.10 3.47 -8.14
C ASP A 45 3.27 3.21 -6.62
N THR A 46 2.69 4.04 -5.75
CA THR A 46 2.75 3.83 -4.28
C THR A 46 1.50 3.21 -3.66
N THR A 47 0.47 2.93 -4.47
CA THR A 47 -0.82 2.43 -3.96
C THR A 47 -1.29 1.18 -4.70
N LEU A 48 -1.84 0.22 -3.95
CA LEU A 48 -2.33 -1.05 -4.46
C LEU A 48 -3.75 -1.34 -3.96
N ALA A 49 -4.75 -1.24 -4.83
CA ALA A 49 -6.11 -1.63 -4.46
C ALA A 49 -6.23 -3.18 -4.39
N LEU A 50 -6.60 -3.72 -3.23
CA LEU A 50 -6.79 -5.16 -2.98
C LEU A 50 -8.22 -5.45 -2.53
N ASN A 51 -8.80 -6.55 -3.00
CA ASN A 51 -10.10 -6.99 -2.49
C ASN A 51 -9.90 -7.86 -1.24
N PHE A 52 -10.08 -7.29 -0.05
CA PHE A 52 -9.90 -8.02 1.21
C PHE A 52 -10.92 -9.14 1.44
N ARG A 53 -12.01 -9.21 0.66
CA ARG A 53 -12.97 -10.33 0.70
C ARG A 53 -12.50 -11.55 -0.10
N GLN A 54 -11.41 -11.44 -0.85
CA GLN A 54 -10.81 -12.52 -1.64
C GLN A 54 -9.31 -12.57 -1.33
N PRO A 55 -8.91 -13.07 -0.14
CA PRO A 55 -7.55 -12.95 0.36
C PRO A 55 -6.50 -13.63 -0.53
N GLU A 56 -6.83 -14.76 -1.15
CA GLU A 56 -5.93 -15.48 -2.07
C GLU A 56 -5.66 -14.65 -3.33
N ALA A 57 -6.70 -14.10 -3.94
CA ALA A 57 -6.58 -13.24 -5.11
C ALA A 57 -5.84 -11.93 -4.77
N ALA A 58 -6.05 -11.38 -3.57
CA ALA A 58 -5.33 -10.21 -3.09
C ALA A 58 -3.83 -10.50 -2.89
N ALA A 59 -3.48 -11.66 -2.35
CA ALA A 59 -2.10 -12.09 -2.18
C ALA A 59 -1.38 -12.28 -3.51
N GLU A 60 -2.03 -12.93 -4.50
CA GLU A 60 -1.45 -13.05 -5.85
C GLU A 60 -1.25 -11.70 -6.51
N LYS A 61 -2.20 -10.78 -6.35
CA LYS A 61 -2.05 -9.42 -6.86
C LYS A 61 -0.88 -8.66 -6.20
N ALA A 62 -0.70 -8.81 -4.89
CA ALA A 62 0.45 -8.24 -4.17
C ALA A 62 1.78 -8.83 -4.63
N LYS A 63 1.83 -10.14 -4.88
CA LYS A 63 3.00 -10.83 -5.42
C LYS A 63 3.36 -10.34 -6.82
N HIS A 64 2.38 -10.23 -7.71
CA HIS A 64 2.58 -9.69 -9.05
C HIS A 64 3.08 -8.24 -9.02
N PHE A 65 2.54 -7.43 -8.10
CA PHE A 65 3.00 -6.06 -7.91
C PHE A 65 4.46 -6.00 -7.44
N ALA A 66 4.85 -6.88 -6.51
CA ALA A 66 6.23 -6.93 -6.00
C ALA A 66 7.27 -7.36 -7.05
N GLN A 67 6.85 -8.00 -8.15
CA GLN A 67 7.72 -8.46 -9.23
C GLN A 67 7.95 -7.41 -10.34
N ARG A 68 7.26 -6.26 -10.27
CA ARG A 68 7.45 -5.13 -11.20
C ARG A 68 8.57 -4.22 -10.74
#